data_AF-A0A9D8X1T0-F1
#
_entry.id   AF-A0A9D8X1T0-F1
#
_cell.length_a   1.000
_cell.length_b   1.000
_cell.length_c   1.000
_cell.angle_alpha   90.00
_cell.angle_beta   90.00
_cell.angle_gamma   90.00
#
_symmetry.space_group_name_H-M   'P 1'
#
loop_
_entity.id
_entity.type
_entity.pdbx_description
1 polymer ?
#
loop_
_entity_poly.entity_id
_entity_poly.type
_entity_poly.pdbx_seq_one_letter_code
_entity_poly.pdbx_strand_id
1 'polypeptide(L)'
;MRELLPEIRHLYQRGLIDEAAIGDYSDCVDEMFWYRESDQDICKKSVNTIQTLKHWAMFEDNKEGSAAKADLDKLLKEMKREANSAGKKIKIGRNDPCFCGSGKKYKLCCMNKPKTELDMVESEQERIKYLKKYPELTAQKQEGRIYLDDFYDAESIEIDKLLYLGLRKRPHFPGLSNWQEDDNRRKRLYLWNAFLKFREKAEREGIKTFEEYDAKYFIHYQCHEWFGVLLELLKKNKDSDKCKEVRNMQQSMLK
;
A
#
# COMPACT_ATOMS: atom_id res chain seq x y z
N MET A 1 13.87 -9.00 -9.25
CA MET A 1 12.66 -8.76 -8.43
C MET A 1 11.64 -7.91 -9.20
N ARG A 2 11.97 -6.69 -9.66
CA ARG A 2 11.09 -5.89 -10.56
C ARG A 2 10.64 -6.65 -11.80
N GLU A 3 11.54 -7.41 -12.42
CA GLU A 3 11.25 -8.22 -13.61
C GLU A 3 10.17 -9.27 -13.42
N LEU A 4 9.85 -9.67 -12.17
CA LEU A 4 8.81 -10.66 -11.88
C LEU A 4 7.42 -10.03 -11.69
N LEU A 5 7.34 -8.71 -11.53
CA LEU A 5 6.08 -8.01 -11.29
C LEU A 5 5.07 -8.22 -12.43
N PRO A 6 5.46 -8.15 -13.73
CA PRO A 6 4.54 -8.43 -14.83
C PRO A 6 3.98 -9.86 -14.81
N GLU A 7 4.80 -10.87 -14.50
CA GLU A 7 4.36 -12.27 -14.43
C GLU A 7 3.43 -12.48 -13.23
N ILE A 8 3.78 -11.97 -12.05
CA ILE A 8 2.92 -12.02 -10.86
C ILE A 8 1.58 -11.37 -11.18
N ARG A 9 1.60 -10.20 -11.81
CA ARG A 9 0.39 -9.50 -12.24
C ARG A 9 -0.45 -10.32 -13.20
N HIS A 10 0.18 -10.97 -14.17
CA HIS A 10 -0.50 -11.86 -15.12
C HIS A 10 -1.20 -13.02 -14.41
N LEU A 11 -0.61 -13.59 -13.35
CA LEU A 11 -1.24 -14.63 -12.54
C LEU A 11 -2.51 -14.12 -11.84
N TYR A 12 -2.47 -12.92 -11.25
CA TYR A 12 -3.64 -12.27 -10.66
C TYR A 12 -4.75 -12.03 -11.70
N GLN A 13 -4.41 -11.47 -12.87
CA GLN A 13 -5.39 -11.21 -13.94
C GLN A 13 -6.06 -12.48 -14.47
N ARG A 14 -5.38 -13.63 -14.41
CA ARG A 14 -5.93 -14.93 -14.81
C ARG A 14 -6.68 -15.65 -13.69
N GLY A 15 -6.79 -15.06 -12.51
CA GLY A 15 -7.41 -15.69 -11.34
C GLY A 15 -6.66 -16.94 -10.87
N LEU A 16 -5.34 -17.01 -11.13
CA LEU A 16 -4.49 -18.13 -10.72
C LEU A 16 -3.97 -17.98 -9.28
N ILE A 17 -4.20 -16.83 -8.66
CA ILE A 17 -3.87 -16.56 -7.26
C ILE A 17 -5.16 -16.51 -6.46
N ASP A 18 -5.20 -17.25 -5.35
CA ASP A 18 -6.27 -17.14 -4.37
C ASP A 18 -6.10 -15.83 -3.57
N GLU A 19 -6.84 -14.80 -3.96
CA GLU A 19 -6.84 -13.50 -3.29
C GLU A 19 -7.30 -13.57 -1.83
N ALA A 20 -8.06 -14.59 -1.43
CA ALA A 20 -8.47 -14.76 -0.03
C ALA A 20 -7.31 -15.27 0.84
N ALA A 21 -6.40 -16.06 0.25
CA ALA A 21 -5.23 -16.59 0.94
C ALA A 21 -4.03 -15.63 0.89
N ILE A 22 -3.76 -15.04 -0.27
CA ILE A 22 -2.54 -14.26 -0.54
C ILE A 22 -2.77 -12.74 -0.40
N GLY A 23 -4.02 -12.28 -0.50
CA GLY A 23 -4.33 -10.86 -0.66
C GLY A 23 -4.31 -10.44 -2.13
N ASP A 24 -4.64 -9.18 -2.38
CA ASP A 24 -4.64 -8.66 -3.76
C ASP A 24 -3.22 -8.31 -4.23
N TYR A 25 -3.09 -7.93 -5.49
CA TYR A 25 -1.79 -7.60 -6.07
C TYR A 25 -1.04 -6.51 -5.29
N SER A 26 -1.76 -5.52 -4.73
CA SER A 26 -1.11 -4.47 -3.93
C SER A 26 -0.51 -5.02 -2.64
N ASP A 27 -1.17 -5.98 -1.99
CA ASP A 27 -0.64 -6.66 -0.81
C ASP A 27 0.59 -7.52 -1.16
N CYS A 28 0.59 -8.15 -2.34
CA CYS A 28 1.76 -8.90 -2.83
C CYS A 28 2.97 -7.99 -3.05
N VAL A 29 2.79 -6.82 -3.67
CA VAL A 29 3.86 -5.83 -3.84
C VAL A 29 4.38 -5.36 -2.48
N ASP A 30 3.51 -5.04 -1.52
CA ASP A 30 3.92 -4.67 -0.16
C ASP A 30 4.83 -5.75 0.46
N GLU A 31 4.43 -7.03 0.41
CA GLU A 31 5.22 -8.14 0.98
C GLU A 31 6.54 -8.38 0.23
N MET A 32 6.61 -8.16 -1.09
CA MET A 32 7.85 -8.33 -1.86
C MET A 32 8.98 -7.41 -1.40
N PHE A 33 8.63 -6.22 -0.87
CA PHE A 33 9.60 -5.25 -0.36
C PHE A 33 9.65 -5.21 1.17
N TRP A 34 8.91 -6.10 1.84
CA TRP A 34 8.91 -6.21 3.29
C TRP A 34 9.97 -7.20 3.76
N TYR A 35 10.97 -6.72 4.49
CA TYR A 35 12.04 -7.56 5.05
C TYR A 35 11.82 -7.76 6.54
N ARG A 36 11.38 -8.97 6.95
CA ARG A 36 11.34 -9.34 8.36
C ARG A 36 12.75 -9.72 8.80
N GLU A 37 13.12 -9.40 10.04
CA GLU A 37 14.41 -9.84 10.61
C GLU A 37 14.56 -11.37 10.56
N SER A 38 13.44 -12.10 10.65
CA SER A 38 13.36 -13.55 10.49
C SER A 38 13.64 -14.05 9.07
N ASP A 39 13.51 -13.23 8.04
CA ASP A 39 13.62 -13.68 6.64
C ASP A 39 15.07 -13.93 6.23
N GLN A 40 16.03 -13.26 6.88
CA GLN A 40 17.45 -13.56 6.71
C GLN A 40 17.78 -15.01 7.05
N ASP A 41 17.07 -15.58 8.03
CA ASP A 41 17.28 -16.95 8.48
C ASP A 41 16.72 -18.00 7.50
N ILE A 42 15.71 -17.65 6.70
CA ILE A 42 15.08 -18.56 5.73
C ILE A 42 16.03 -18.78 4.55
N CYS A 43 16.57 -17.71 3.97
CA CYS A 43 17.40 -17.80 2.76
C CYS A 43 18.85 -18.21 3.05
N LYS A 44 19.36 -18.03 4.28
CA LYS A 44 20.74 -18.38 4.66
C LYS A 44 20.90 -19.82 5.14
N LYS A 45 19.83 -20.50 5.57
CA LYS A 45 19.91 -21.89 6.02
C LYS A 45 19.83 -22.82 4.82
N SER A 46 20.87 -23.63 4.59
CA SER A 46 20.79 -24.73 3.63
C SER A 46 19.61 -25.62 4.02
N VAL A 47 18.62 -25.75 3.13
CA VAL A 47 17.44 -26.58 3.39
C VAL A 47 17.91 -28.03 3.47
N ASN A 48 17.91 -28.62 4.66
CA ASN A 48 18.09 -30.06 4.82
C ASN A 48 16.74 -30.71 4.49
N THR A 49 16.57 -31.07 3.22
CA THR A 49 15.33 -31.62 2.67
C THR A 49 14.80 -32.80 3.46
N ILE A 50 15.68 -33.69 3.95
CA ILE A 50 15.29 -34.83 4.78
C ILE A 50 14.68 -34.36 6.10
N GLN A 51 15.33 -33.43 6.80
CA GLN A 51 14.85 -32.91 8.08
C GLN A 51 13.55 -32.09 7.95
N THR A 52 13.36 -31.41 6.81
CA THR A 52 12.15 -30.62 6.52
C THR A 52 10.97 -31.52 6.14
N LEU A 53 11.19 -32.55 5.32
CA LEU A 53 10.13 -33.39 4.79
C LEU A 53 9.71 -34.52 5.73
N LYS A 54 10.55 -34.93 6.70
CA LYS A 54 10.25 -36.05 7.59
C LYS A 54 8.96 -35.90 8.42
N HIS A 55 8.45 -34.67 8.59
CA HIS A 55 7.23 -34.37 9.33
C HIS A 55 6.00 -34.18 8.42
N TRP A 56 6.12 -34.40 7.11
CA TRP A 56 4.93 -34.37 6.25
C TRP A 56 4.06 -35.58 6.58
N ALA A 57 2.73 -35.41 6.50
CA ALA A 57 1.75 -36.43 6.89
C ALA A 57 1.91 -37.78 6.18
N MET A 58 2.62 -37.80 5.05
CA MET A 58 2.98 -39.01 4.29
C MET A 58 4.19 -39.78 4.86
N PHE A 59 4.91 -39.20 5.82
CA PHE A 59 6.11 -39.73 6.49
C PHE A 59 6.01 -39.78 8.02
N GLU A 60 4.94 -39.23 8.62
CA GLU A 60 4.66 -39.34 10.06
C GLU A 60 3.76 -40.53 10.38
N ASP A 61 4.23 -41.44 11.24
CA ASP A 61 3.36 -42.39 11.91
C ASP A 61 2.55 -41.65 12.97
N ASN A 62 1.25 -41.49 12.69
CA ASN A 62 0.25 -40.80 13.52
C ASN A 62 0.29 -41.22 15.00
N LYS A 63 0.99 -40.45 15.84
CA LYS A 63 0.72 -40.39 17.28
C LYS A 63 0.91 -38.96 17.80
N GLU A 64 -0.22 -38.35 18.16
CA GLU A 64 -0.45 -37.40 19.28
C GLU A 64 -1.23 -36.15 18.89
N GLY A 65 -2.56 -36.23 19.04
CA GLY A 65 -3.53 -35.20 18.66
C GLY A 65 -4.11 -34.35 19.80
N SER A 66 -3.43 -34.18 20.94
CA SER A 66 -4.01 -33.44 22.08
C SER A 66 -3.22 -32.23 22.60
N ALA A 67 -1.89 -32.19 22.46
CA ALA A 67 -1.07 -31.08 22.98
C ALA A 67 -1.10 -29.81 22.12
N ALA A 68 -1.20 -29.93 20.79
CA ALA A 68 -1.14 -28.80 19.85
C ALA A 68 -2.32 -27.81 19.94
N LYS A 69 -3.47 -28.26 20.47
CA LYS A 69 -4.70 -27.44 20.56
C LYS A 69 -4.63 -26.37 21.65
N ALA A 70 -3.96 -26.67 22.76
CA ALA A 70 -3.84 -25.75 23.90
C ALA A 70 -2.87 -24.59 23.61
N ASP A 71 -1.79 -24.86 22.86
CA ASP A 71 -0.83 -23.83 22.45
C ASP A 71 -1.42 -22.87 21.42
N LEU A 72 -2.19 -23.38 20.45
CA LEU A 72 -2.86 -22.52 19.46
C LEU A 72 -3.88 -21.57 20.11
N ASP A 73 -4.63 -22.06 21.10
CA ASP A 73 -5.64 -21.26 21.80
C ASP A 73 -4.98 -20.17 22.68
N LYS A 74 -3.81 -20.48 23.26
CA LYS A 74 -2.99 -19.50 24.00
C LYS A 74 -2.45 -18.41 23.09
N LEU A 75 -1.91 -18.78 21.92
CA LEU A 75 -1.37 -17.86 20.91
C LEU A 75 -2.46 -16.94 20.34
N LEU A 76 -3.66 -17.47 20.06
CA LEU A 76 -4.84 -16.70 19.67
C LEU A 76 -5.29 -15.70 20.77
N LYS A 77 -5.15 -16.07 22.05
CA LYS A 77 -5.48 -15.21 23.19
C LYS A 77 -4.51 -14.05 23.35
N GLU A 78 -3.22 -14.29 23.09
CA GLU A 78 -2.17 -13.27 23.13
C GLU A 78 -2.32 -12.27 21.97
N MET A 79 -2.55 -12.75 20.75
CA MET A 79 -2.85 -11.89 19.59
C MET A 79 -4.10 -11.01 19.81
N LYS A 80 -5.16 -11.56 20.42
CA LYS A 80 -6.36 -10.80 20.78
C LYS A 80 -6.08 -9.73 21.84
N ARG A 81 -5.14 -9.93 22.76
CA ARG A 81 -4.78 -8.93 23.77
C ARG A 81 -3.99 -7.78 23.16
N GLU A 82 -3.09 -8.07 22.22
CA GLU A 82 -2.35 -7.05 21.48
C GLU A 82 -3.28 -6.20 20.61
N ALA A 83 -4.21 -6.82 19.88
CA ALA A 83 -5.21 -6.12 19.07
C ALA A 83 -6.19 -5.26 19.89
N ASN A 84 -6.54 -5.70 21.11
CA ASN A 84 -7.41 -4.96 22.03
C ASN A 84 -6.67 -3.90 22.85
N SER A 85 -5.34 -3.78 22.73
CA SER A 85 -4.60 -2.63 23.23
C SER A 85 -4.85 -1.42 22.31
N ALA A 86 -6.10 -0.96 22.30
CA ALA A 86 -6.57 0.18 21.53
C ALA A 86 -5.59 1.34 21.72
N GLY A 87 -4.90 1.68 20.64
CA GLY A 87 -3.83 2.66 20.61
C GLY A 87 -4.27 3.93 21.32
N LYS A 88 -3.62 4.23 22.45
CA LYS A 88 -3.69 5.54 23.08
C LYS A 88 -3.38 6.54 21.96
N LYS A 89 -4.35 7.39 21.62
CA LYS A 89 -4.11 8.56 20.76
C LYS A 89 -2.87 9.24 21.33
N ILE A 90 -1.77 9.21 20.60
CA ILE A 90 -0.52 9.82 21.01
C ILE A 90 -0.82 11.32 21.14
N LYS A 91 -0.98 11.80 22.38
CA LYS A 91 -1.12 13.22 22.66
C LYS A 91 0.25 13.85 22.45
N ILE A 92 0.52 14.28 21.22
CA ILE A 92 1.75 14.99 20.90
C ILE A 92 1.73 16.37 21.57
N GLY A 93 2.74 16.63 22.39
CA GLY A 93 2.97 17.94 23.01
C GLY A 93 3.45 18.96 21.98
N ARG A 94 3.12 20.25 22.19
CA ARG A 94 3.53 21.35 21.28
C ARG A 94 5.04 21.40 21.01
N ASN A 95 5.86 20.95 21.94
CA ASN A 95 7.32 20.98 21.84
C ASN A 95 7.93 19.65 21.38
N ASP A 96 7.14 18.59 21.23
CA ASP A 96 7.63 17.26 20.83
C ASP A 96 8.10 17.29 19.36
N PRO A 97 9.02 16.40 18.96
CA PRO A 97 9.39 16.23 17.55
C PRO A 97 8.14 15.97 16.68
N CYS A 98 7.97 16.69 15.56
CA CYS A 98 6.82 16.44 14.70
C CYS A 98 6.95 15.04 14.06
N PHE A 99 5.84 14.30 14.10
CA PHE A 99 5.70 12.98 13.50
C PHE A 99 5.86 12.96 11.96
N CYS A 100 5.86 14.11 11.28
CA CYS A 100 6.11 14.22 9.84
C CYS A 100 7.56 13.91 9.41
N GLY A 101 8.46 13.60 10.36
CA GLY A 101 9.87 13.32 10.06
C GLY A 101 10.74 14.54 9.76
N SER A 102 10.21 15.77 9.89
CA SER A 102 10.98 17.00 9.60
C SER A 102 12.09 17.34 10.61
N GLY A 103 12.17 16.63 11.74
CA GLY A 103 13.08 16.93 12.85
C GLY A 103 12.75 18.20 13.64
N LYS A 104 11.70 18.95 13.28
CA LYS A 104 11.27 20.19 13.96
C LYS A 104 10.25 19.92 15.06
N LYS A 105 10.15 20.83 16.05
CA LYS A 105 9.08 20.79 17.07
C LYS A 105 7.69 20.90 16.43
N TYR A 106 6.70 20.18 16.94
CA TYR A 106 5.33 20.14 16.39
C TYR A 106 4.74 21.54 16.16
N LYS A 107 4.90 22.46 17.12
CA LYS A 107 4.44 23.85 17.01
C LYS A 107 5.08 24.65 15.86
N LEU A 108 6.28 24.29 15.43
CA LEU A 108 7.03 24.98 14.36
C LEU A 108 6.91 24.29 13.00
N CYS A 109 6.19 23.17 12.94
CA CYS A 109 6.00 22.42 11.72
C CYS A 109 4.50 22.23 11.48
N CYS A 110 3.98 21.07 11.84
CA CYS A 110 2.67 20.59 11.44
C CYS A 110 1.53 21.41 12.09
N MET A 111 1.77 22.09 13.21
CA MET A 111 0.76 22.94 13.89
C MET A 111 0.47 24.26 13.15
N ASN A 112 1.48 24.87 12.51
CA ASN A 112 1.37 26.19 11.88
C ASN A 112 1.33 26.13 10.36
N LYS A 113 1.41 24.94 9.74
CA LYS A 113 1.29 24.78 8.29
C LYS A 113 -0.15 25.09 7.84
N PRO A 114 -0.34 25.83 6.73
CA PRO A 114 -1.66 25.97 6.14
C PRO A 114 -2.17 24.59 5.74
N LYS A 115 -3.39 24.24 6.16
CA LYS A 115 -4.00 22.95 5.82
C LYS A 115 -4.37 22.94 4.35
N THR A 116 -3.87 21.95 3.63
CA THR A 116 -4.29 21.66 2.25
C THR A 116 -5.68 21.01 2.24
N GLU A 117 -6.33 20.90 1.07
CA GLU A 117 -7.58 20.13 0.95
C GLU A 117 -7.43 18.70 1.47
N LEU A 118 -6.27 18.08 1.26
CA LEU A 118 -5.97 16.74 1.76
C LEU A 118 -5.99 16.72 3.29
N ASP A 119 -5.43 17.74 3.94
CA ASP A 119 -5.35 17.84 5.41
C ASP A 119 -6.71 18.11 6.07
N MET A 120 -7.68 18.56 5.28
CA MET A 120 -9.06 18.71 5.72
C MET A 120 -9.83 17.39 5.68
N VAL A 121 -9.45 16.47 4.79
CA VAL A 121 -10.13 15.18 4.60
C VAL A 121 -9.49 14.06 5.42
N GLU A 122 -8.16 14.04 5.51
CA GLU A 122 -7.42 13.04 6.27
C GLU A 122 -6.26 13.68 7.00
N SER A 123 -6.08 13.32 8.28
CA SER A 123 -4.97 13.82 9.07
C SER A 123 -3.64 13.21 8.63
N GLU A 124 -2.55 13.95 8.76
CA GLU A 124 -1.21 13.45 8.43
C GLU A 124 -0.83 12.20 9.26
N GLN A 125 -1.34 12.08 10.50
CA GLN A 125 -1.17 10.88 11.34
C GLN A 125 -1.85 9.64 10.75
N GLU A 126 -3.05 9.80 10.18
CA GLU A 126 -3.75 8.69 9.51
C GLU A 126 -3.02 8.28 8.23
N ARG A 127 -2.49 9.25 7.46
CA ARG A 127 -1.65 8.93 6.29
C ARG A 127 -0.44 8.10 6.68
N ILE A 128 0.29 8.51 7.71
CA ILE A 128 1.45 7.77 8.23
C ILE A 128 1.05 6.36 8.68
N LYS A 129 -0.10 6.23 9.35
CA LYS A 129 -0.62 4.92 9.76
C LYS A 129 -0.83 3.99 8.57
N TYR A 130 -1.45 4.48 7.48
CA TYR A 130 -1.70 3.65 6.30
C TYR A 130 -0.46 3.43 5.43
N LEU A 131 0.47 4.37 5.41
CA LEU A 131 1.78 4.23 4.75
C LEU A 131 2.76 3.34 5.51
N LYS A 132 2.47 2.95 6.76
CA LYS A 132 3.38 2.08 7.54
C LYS A 132 3.65 0.74 6.85
N LYS A 133 2.71 0.24 6.05
CA LYS A 133 2.89 -1.00 5.28
C LYS A 133 3.41 -0.76 3.86
N TYR A 134 3.49 0.50 3.42
CA TYR A 134 4.04 0.84 2.12
C TYR A 134 5.56 0.55 2.14
N PRO A 135 6.16 0.04 1.05
CA PRO A 135 7.59 -0.25 0.97
C PRO A 135 8.48 0.90 1.49
N GLU A 136 9.39 0.59 2.41
CA GLU A 136 10.26 1.61 3.02
C GLU A 136 11.22 2.22 2.00
N LEU A 137 11.37 3.55 2.07
CA LEU A 137 12.33 4.33 1.28
C LEU A 137 13.44 4.78 2.23
N THR A 138 14.39 3.90 2.54
CA THR A 138 15.34 4.16 3.63
C THR A 138 16.64 4.75 3.11
N ALA A 139 17.02 5.91 3.66
CA ALA A 139 18.30 6.58 3.36
C ALA A 139 19.53 5.78 3.81
N GLN A 140 19.36 4.87 4.78
CA GLN A 140 20.37 3.92 5.25
C GLN A 140 20.09 2.54 4.66
N LYS A 141 20.50 2.35 3.40
CA LYS A 141 20.35 1.07 2.70
C LYS A 141 21.15 0.00 3.43
N GLN A 142 20.48 -1.10 3.79
CA GLN A 142 21.14 -2.28 4.32
C GLN A 142 21.67 -3.10 3.16
N GLU A 143 22.90 -3.55 3.27
CA GLU A 143 23.54 -4.38 2.25
C GLU A 143 22.75 -5.68 2.04
N GLY A 144 22.46 -6.01 0.78
CA GLY A 144 21.67 -7.19 0.40
C GLY A 144 20.15 -7.01 0.45
N ARG A 145 19.63 -5.83 0.83
CA ARG A 145 18.20 -5.49 0.67
C ARG A 145 17.98 -4.68 -0.59
N ILE A 146 16.83 -4.91 -1.21
CA ILE A 146 16.34 -4.20 -2.39
C ILE A 146 15.22 -3.26 -1.96
N TYR A 147 15.29 -2.01 -2.39
CA TYR A 147 14.36 -0.94 -2.06
C TYR A 147 13.60 -0.48 -3.30
N LEU A 148 12.44 0.16 -3.07
CA LEU A 148 11.63 0.66 -4.17
C LEU A 148 12.34 1.78 -4.95
N ASP A 149 13.13 2.59 -4.25
CA ASP A 149 13.94 3.67 -4.84
C ASP A 149 15.17 3.17 -5.62
N ASP A 150 15.45 1.86 -5.64
CA ASP A 150 16.41 1.25 -6.56
C ASP A 150 15.85 1.11 -7.98
N PHE A 151 14.52 1.13 -8.12
CA PHE A 151 13.82 0.85 -9.38
C PHE A 151 12.98 2.01 -9.91
N TYR A 152 12.47 2.86 -9.02
CA TYR A 152 11.52 3.90 -9.37
C TYR A 152 12.04 5.26 -8.90
N ASP A 153 11.82 6.29 -9.72
CA ASP A 153 12.16 7.65 -9.34
C ASP A 153 11.22 8.19 -8.26
N ALA A 154 11.69 9.23 -7.55
CA ALA A 154 10.97 9.79 -6.41
C ALA A 154 9.56 10.29 -6.75
N GLU A 155 9.35 10.81 -7.97
CA GLU A 155 8.05 11.32 -8.40
C GLU A 155 7.08 10.18 -8.70
N SER A 156 7.54 9.10 -9.34
CA SER A 156 6.75 7.87 -9.55
C SER A 156 6.30 7.25 -8.23
N ILE A 157 7.20 7.19 -7.25
CA ILE A 157 6.90 6.71 -5.90
C ILE A 157 5.90 7.64 -5.19
N GLU A 158 6.00 8.95 -5.39
CA GLU A 158 5.04 9.91 -4.82
C GLU A 158 3.64 9.73 -5.41
N ILE A 159 3.54 9.56 -6.73
CA ILE A 159 2.27 9.27 -7.44
C ILE A 159 1.68 7.97 -6.88
N ASP A 160 2.48 6.92 -6.80
CA ASP A 160 2.04 5.62 -6.31
C ASP A 160 1.62 5.66 -4.83
N LYS A 161 2.29 6.43 -3.96
CA LYS A 161 1.82 6.68 -2.58
C LYS A 161 0.44 7.33 -2.53
N LEU A 162 0.14 8.27 -3.44
CA LEU A 162 -1.18 8.88 -3.53
C LEU A 162 -2.23 7.85 -3.96
N LEU A 163 -1.92 7.03 -4.97
CA LEU A 163 -2.78 5.93 -5.42
C LEU A 163 -3.03 4.93 -4.29
N TYR A 164 -1.97 4.52 -3.59
CA TYR A 164 -2.01 3.61 -2.46
C TYR A 164 -2.87 4.15 -1.31
N LEU A 165 -2.66 5.41 -0.92
CA LEU A 165 -3.48 6.04 0.09
C LEU A 165 -4.95 6.08 -0.31
N GLY A 166 -5.25 6.36 -1.59
CA GLY A 166 -6.60 6.39 -2.14
C GLY A 166 -7.28 5.01 -2.17
N LEU A 167 -6.68 4.07 -2.90
CA LEU A 167 -7.32 2.83 -3.35
C LEU A 167 -7.23 1.66 -2.38
N ARG A 168 -6.21 1.65 -1.50
CA ARG A 168 -6.03 0.54 -0.58
C ARG A 168 -7.27 0.28 0.25
N LYS A 169 -7.63 -0.99 0.40
CA LYS A 169 -8.75 -1.43 1.25
C LYS A 169 -8.51 -0.99 2.69
N ARG A 170 -9.46 -0.24 3.24
CA ARG A 170 -9.45 0.21 4.63
C ARG A 170 -10.52 -0.55 5.42
N PRO A 171 -10.25 -0.95 6.67
CA PRO A 171 -11.24 -1.66 7.48
C PRO A 171 -12.54 -0.86 7.54
N HIS A 172 -13.63 -1.47 7.06
CA HIS A 172 -14.97 -0.95 7.21
C HIS A 172 -15.49 -1.36 8.58
N PHE A 173 -15.99 -0.40 9.36
CA PHE A 173 -16.68 -0.66 10.62
C PHE A 173 -18.18 -0.42 10.41
N PRO A 174 -18.99 -1.48 10.31
CA PRO A 174 -20.44 -1.35 10.18
C PRO A 174 -21.00 -0.54 11.36
N GLY A 175 -21.75 0.53 11.08
CA GLY A 175 -22.41 1.35 12.10
C GLY A 175 -21.93 2.80 12.25
N LEU A 176 -20.84 3.22 11.58
CA LEU A 176 -20.55 4.65 11.42
C LEU A 176 -21.37 5.24 10.27
N SER A 177 -22.18 6.28 10.54
CA SER A 177 -22.87 7.01 9.48
C SER A 177 -21.86 7.71 8.56
N ASN A 178 -22.14 7.72 7.26
CA ASN A 178 -21.39 8.42 6.19
C ASN A 178 -20.00 7.87 5.81
N TRP A 179 -19.57 6.70 6.32
CA TRP A 179 -18.27 6.11 5.97
C TRP A 179 -18.02 6.01 4.45
N GLN A 180 -19.04 5.60 3.69
CA GLN A 180 -18.91 5.44 2.24
C GLN A 180 -18.73 6.78 1.52
N GLU A 181 -19.38 7.85 2.00
CA GLU A 181 -19.24 9.19 1.44
C GLU A 181 -17.88 9.80 1.79
N ASP A 182 -17.43 9.64 3.04
CA ASP A 182 -16.11 10.08 3.50
C ASP A 182 -14.99 9.34 2.76
N ASP A 183 -15.13 8.03 2.56
CA ASP A 183 -14.19 7.21 1.81
C ASP A 183 -14.13 7.63 0.33
N ASN A 184 -15.29 7.87 -0.31
CA ASN A 184 -15.36 8.38 -1.67
C ASN A 184 -14.73 9.77 -1.79
N ARG A 185 -14.99 10.67 -0.84
CA ARG A 185 -14.40 12.02 -0.80
C ARG A 185 -12.88 11.95 -0.71
N ARG A 186 -12.37 11.10 0.17
CA ARG A 186 -10.94 10.84 0.38
C ARG A 186 -10.29 10.24 -0.88
N LYS A 187 -10.85 9.16 -1.42
CA LYS A 187 -10.41 8.52 -2.67
C LYS A 187 -10.32 9.52 -3.82
N ARG A 188 -11.39 10.28 -4.04
CA ARG A 188 -11.47 11.29 -5.11
C ARG A 188 -10.32 12.28 -5.01
N LEU A 189 -10.03 12.77 -3.80
CA LEU A 189 -9.00 13.78 -3.62
C LEU A 189 -7.59 13.22 -3.84
N TYR A 190 -7.27 12.02 -3.31
CA TYR A 190 -5.98 11.37 -3.56
C TYR A 190 -5.77 11.06 -5.04
N LEU A 191 -6.78 10.45 -5.68
CA LEU A 191 -6.72 10.11 -7.09
C LEU A 191 -6.62 11.34 -7.98
N TRP A 192 -7.28 12.45 -7.61
CA TRP A 192 -7.15 13.72 -8.32
C TRP A 192 -5.73 14.29 -8.21
N ASN A 193 -5.11 14.26 -7.02
CA ASN A 193 -3.73 14.71 -6.86
C ASN A 193 -2.74 13.80 -7.61
N ALA A 194 -2.99 12.49 -7.61
CA ALA A 194 -2.22 11.54 -8.40
C ALA A 194 -2.33 11.83 -9.91
N PHE A 195 -3.54 12.13 -10.39
CA PHE A 195 -3.79 12.50 -11.79
C PHE A 195 -3.02 13.75 -12.23
N LEU A 196 -3.01 14.80 -11.40
CA LEU A 196 -2.28 16.04 -11.73
C LEU A 196 -0.78 15.77 -11.91
N LYS A 197 -0.16 15.04 -10.98
CA LYS A 197 1.25 14.66 -11.05
C LYS A 197 1.54 13.71 -12.21
N PHE A 198 0.68 12.72 -12.41
CA PHE A 198 0.75 11.80 -13.54
C PHE A 198 0.77 12.56 -14.87
N ARG A 199 -0.16 13.50 -15.07
CA ARG A 199 -0.25 14.29 -16.30
C ARG A 199 1.02 15.10 -16.52
N GLU A 200 1.45 15.85 -15.51
CA GLU A 200 2.67 16.68 -15.60
C GLU A 200 3.90 15.82 -15.96
N LYS A 201 4.04 14.64 -15.33
CA LYS A 201 5.12 13.70 -15.63
C LYS A 201 5.02 13.16 -17.06
N ALA A 202 3.85 12.66 -17.46
CA ALA A 202 3.62 12.07 -18.77
C ALA A 202 3.88 13.07 -19.91
N GLU A 203 3.42 14.32 -19.75
CA GLU A 203 3.68 15.40 -20.70
C GLU A 203 5.17 15.75 -20.78
N ARG A 204 5.84 15.88 -19.62
CA ARG A 204 7.26 16.24 -19.54
C ARG A 204 8.17 15.18 -20.16
N GLU A 205 7.81 13.91 -20.00
CA GLU A 205 8.58 12.77 -20.53
C GLU A 205 8.11 12.32 -21.93
N GLY A 206 7.07 12.97 -22.48
CA GLY A 206 6.55 12.70 -23.82
C GLY A 206 5.89 11.33 -23.97
N ILE A 207 5.35 10.77 -22.88
CA ILE A 207 4.73 9.44 -22.84
C ILE A 207 3.36 9.50 -23.49
N LYS A 208 3.13 8.60 -24.46
CA LYS A 208 1.93 8.67 -25.29
C LYS A 208 0.84 7.72 -24.89
N THR A 209 1.16 6.57 -24.29
CA THR A 209 0.14 5.56 -23.94
C THR A 209 0.22 5.13 -22.48
N PHE A 210 -0.88 4.58 -21.97
CA PHE A 210 -0.90 4.03 -20.61
C PHE A 210 0.04 2.84 -20.46
N GLU A 211 0.17 2.00 -21.48
CA GLU A 211 1.06 0.85 -21.48
C GLU A 211 2.52 1.30 -21.39
N GLU A 212 2.89 2.37 -22.08
CA GLU A 212 4.23 2.94 -22.00
C GLU A 212 4.52 3.50 -20.60
N TYR A 213 3.54 4.20 -20.01
CA TYR A 213 3.68 4.71 -18.64
C TYR A 213 3.79 3.57 -17.63
N ASP A 214 2.88 2.60 -17.68
CA ASP A 214 2.84 1.47 -16.76
C ASP A 214 4.11 0.61 -16.90
N ALA A 215 4.64 0.40 -18.10
CA ALA A 215 5.90 -0.32 -18.28
C ALA A 215 7.09 0.33 -17.55
N LYS A 216 7.07 1.66 -17.36
CA LYS A 216 8.13 2.40 -16.69
C LYS A 216 7.86 2.55 -15.19
N TYR A 217 6.64 2.97 -14.82
CA TYR A 217 6.35 3.56 -13.51
C TYR A 217 5.27 2.83 -12.70
N PHE A 218 4.70 1.74 -13.22
CA PHE A 218 3.74 0.93 -12.47
C PHE A 218 4.40 0.27 -11.25
N ILE A 219 3.76 0.45 -10.09
CA ILE A 219 4.14 -0.20 -8.83
C ILE A 219 2.93 -0.99 -8.28
N HIS A 220 1.92 -0.34 -7.70
CA HIS A 220 0.76 -1.04 -7.12
C HIS A 220 -0.49 -1.04 -8.00
N TYR A 221 -0.80 0.08 -8.67
CA TYR A 221 -2.05 0.26 -9.42
C TYR A 221 -1.80 0.69 -10.86
N GLN A 222 -2.37 -0.02 -11.84
CA GLN A 222 -2.20 0.29 -13.26
C GLN A 222 -3.04 1.49 -13.66
N CYS A 223 -2.57 2.26 -14.66
CA CYS A 223 -3.25 3.45 -15.16
C CYS A 223 -4.74 3.21 -15.45
N HIS A 224 -5.06 2.14 -16.19
CA HIS A 224 -6.43 1.86 -16.57
C HIS A 224 -7.37 1.62 -15.38
N GLU A 225 -6.88 1.09 -14.27
CA GLU A 225 -7.69 0.76 -13.09
C GLU A 225 -8.08 2.03 -12.33
N TRP A 226 -7.08 2.81 -11.95
CA TRP A 226 -7.31 3.96 -11.08
C TRP A 226 -7.95 5.14 -11.82
N PHE A 227 -7.73 5.28 -13.13
CA PHE A 227 -8.48 6.23 -13.97
C PHE A 227 -9.98 5.92 -13.97
N GLY A 228 -10.36 4.63 -14.07
CA GLY A 228 -11.75 4.19 -14.00
C GLY A 228 -12.41 4.62 -12.70
N VAL A 229 -11.77 4.32 -11.57
CA VAL A 229 -12.25 4.69 -10.23
C VAL A 229 -12.35 6.22 -10.08
N LEU A 230 -11.35 6.98 -10.54
CA LEU A 230 -11.37 8.44 -10.48
C LEU A 230 -12.56 9.01 -11.27
N LEU A 231 -12.77 8.54 -12.50
CA LEU A 231 -13.88 8.99 -13.35
C LEU A 231 -15.25 8.71 -12.71
N GLU A 232 -15.43 7.55 -12.09
CA GLU A 232 -16.67 7.24 -11.37
C GLU A 232 -16.90 8.19 -10.20
N LEU A 233 -15.86 8.46 -9.39
CA LEU A 233 -15.96 9.34 -8.23
C LEU A 233 -16.23 10.80 -8.62
N LEU A 234 -15.58 11.30 -9.68
CA LEU A 234 -15.81 12.65 -10.19
C LEU A 234 -17.25 12.80 -10.74
N LYS A 235 -17.78 11.78 -11.43
CA LYS A 235 -19.19 11.77 -11.89
C LYS A 235 -20.16 11.82 -10.71
N LYS A 236 -19.92 10.98 -9.69
CA LYS A 236 -20.75 10.96 -8.47
C LYS A 236 -20.74 12.32 -7.74
N ASN A 237 -19.59 13.01 -7.72
CA ASN A 237 -19.46 14.33 -7.11
C ASN A 237 -19.92 15.50 -8.01
N LYS A 238 -20.36 15.24 -9.25
CA LYS A 238 -20.74 16.26 -10.25
C LYS A 238 -19.61 17.23 -10.62
N ASP A 239 -18.35 16.81 -10.54
CA ASP A 239 -17.19 17.61 -10.97
C ASP A 239 -17.01 17.55 -12.49
N SER A 240 -17.88 18.22 -13.23
CA SER A 240 -17.96 18.14 -14.70
C SER A 240 -16.65 18.48 -15.41
N ASP A 241 -15.94 19.51 -14.95
CA ASP A 241 -14.72 19.98 -15.60
C ASP A 241 -13.55 19.01 -15.39
N LYS A 242 -13.34 18.56 -14.14
CA LYS A 242 -12.37 17.50 -13.82
C LYS A 242 -12.67 16.21 -14.57
N CYS A 243 -13.96 15.84 -14.70
CA CYS A 243 -14.37 14.68 -15.50
C CYS A 243 -13.96 14.81 -16.97
N LYS A 244 -14.13 15.99 -17.58
CA LYS A 244 -13.75 16.22 -18.98
C LYS A 244 -12.24 16.11 -19.14
N GLU A 245 -11.49 16.71 -18.22
CA GLU A 245 -10.02 16.71 -18.22
C GLU A 245 -9.45 15.29 -18.17
N VAL A 246 -9.91 14.46 -17.22
CA VAL A 246 -9.47 13.07 -17.10
C VAL A 246 -9.87 12.25 -18.32
N ARG A 247 -11.08 12.45 -18.87
CA ARG A 247 -11.52 11.74 -20.09
C ARG A 247 -10.69 12.13 -21.31
N ASN A 248 -10.35 13.41 -21.47
CA ASN A 248 -9.55 13.87 -22.59
C ASN A 248 -8.15 13.23 -22.55
N MET A 249 -7.52 13.22 -21.37
CA MET A 249 -6.23 12.54 -21.17
C MET A 249 -6.33 11.03 -21.44
N GLN A 250 -7.38 10.38 -20.92
CA GLN A 250 -7.62 8.96 -21.17
C GLN A 250 -7.77 8.67 -22.67
N GLN A 251 -8.51 9.50 -23.40
CA GLN A 251 -8.70 9.33 -24.85
C GLN A 251 -7.44 9.64 -25.66
N SER A 252 -6.59 10.57 -25.22
CA SER A 252 -5.33 10.83 -25.90
C SER A 252 -4.33 9.70 -25.73
N MET A 253 -4.36 9.00 -24.58
CA MET A 253 -3.42 7.92 -24.26
C MET A 253 -3.86 6.52 -24.72
N LEU A 254 -5.09 6.39 -25.22
CA LEU A 254 -5.61 5.15 -25.83
C LEU A 254 -5.45 5.12 -27.36
N LYS A 255 -4.84 6.15 -27.95
CA LYS A 255 -4.58 6.27 -29.39
C LYS A 255 -3.16 5.86 -29.72
#